data_AF-A0A965KA82-F1
#
_entry.id   AF-A0A965KA82-F1
#
_cell.length_a   1.000
_cell.length_b   1.000
_cell.length_c   1.000
_cell.angle_alpha   90.00
_cell.angle_beta   90.00
_cell.angle_gamma   90.00
#
_symmetry.space_group_name_H-M   'P 1'
#
loop_
_entity.id
_entity.type
_entity.pdbx_description
1 polymer ?
#
loop_
_entity_poly.entity_id
_entity_poly.type
_entity_poly.pdbx_seq_one_letter_code
_entity_poly.pdbx_strand_id
1 'polypeptide(L)'
;MTVTNLMQNPLDSHAQEAETQRYAAHDWFAELRRQGWKEFSRLPLPKRTDEKWRFSDTRSLSLDNFSLASAPSDEVVDRLLAQSNLISRPAGLLVHIDGHCVLRPALSPELTAQGVKFESFEDALRHHPALLKEYILQHRALLGGDKFLALHQAWLRSGTVLFVPKGVEVKQPFVSIQWTATEGVALFPHTLVIAEERAKVTLHEFQYSAEPHLRALAISAA
;
A
#
# COMPACT_ATOMS: atom_id res chain seq x y z
N MET A 1 2.58 29.26 -31.99
CA MET A 1 1.98 27.93 -31.73
C MET A 1 2.94 27.19 -30.82
N THR A 2 2.76 27.35 -29.51
CA THR A 2 3.56 26.61 -28.53
C THR A 2 2.98 25.21 -28.50
N VAL A 3 3.75 24.22 -28.93
CA VAL A 3 3.42 22.81 -28.75
C VAL A 3 3.39 22.61 -27.24
N THR A 4 2.19 22.58 -26.65
CA THR A 4 1.99 22.11 -25.29
C THR A 4 2.44 20.66 -25.30
N ASN A 5 3.68 20.43 -24.87
CA ASN A 5 4.18 19.11 -24.59
C ASN A 5 3.20 18.54 -23.56
N LEU A 6 2.30 17.66 -23.99
CA LEU A 6 1.43 16.90 -23.11
C LEU A 6 2.40 16.08 -22.26
N MET A 7 2.80 16.61 -21.09
CA MET A 7 3.51 15.81 -20.11
C MET A 7 2.59 14.62 -19.83
N GLN A 8 2.93 13.46 -20.39
CA GLN A 8 2.21 12.23 -20.14
C GLN A 8 2.22 12.03 -18.62
N ASN A 9 1.04 11.88 -18.04
CA ASN A 9 0.92 11.58 -16.61
C ASN A 9 1.67 10.26 -16.37
N PRO A 10 2.69 10.20 -15.49
CA PRO A 10 3.47 8.98 -15.31
C PRO A 10 2.64 7.78 -14.82
N LEU A 11 1.48 8.03 -14.21
CA LEU A 11 0.46 7.02 -13.90
C LEU A 11 -0.51 6.86 -15.08
N ASP A 12 0.00 6.41 -16.22
CA ASP A 12 -0.80 6.13 -17.42
C ASP A 12 -1.03 4.62 -17.66
N SER A 13 -1.81 4.30 -18.71
CA SER A 13 -2.14 2.92 -19.05
C SER A 13 -0.94 2.08 -19.48
N HIS A 14 0.07 2.69 -20.09
CA HIS A 14 1.26 1.97 -20.54
C HIS A 14 2.12 1.58 -19.35
N ALA A 15 2.40 2.52 -18.45
CA ALA A 15 3.11 2.27 -17.20
C ALA A 15 2.34 1.28 -16.30
N GLN A 16 1.01 1.38 -16.25
CA GLN A 16 0.17 0.46 -15.48
C GLN A 16 0.26 -0.97 -16.00
N GLU A 17 0.18 -1.19 -17.32
CA GLU A 17 0.31 -2.54 -17.89
C GLU A 17 1.74 -3.06 -17.72
N ALA A 18 2.77 -2.22 -17.93
CA ALA A 18 4.17 -2.60 -17.71
C ALA A 18 4.43 -3.07 -16.26
N GLU A 19 3.92 -2.33 -15.27
CA GLU A 19 4.01 -2.76 -13.86
C GLU A 19 3.16 -4.00 -13.57
N THR A 20 2.04 -4.20 -14.27
CA THR A 20 1.19 -5.39 -14.14
C THR A 20 1.87 -6.66 -14.64
N GLN A 21 2.65 -6.57 -15.72
CA GLN A 21 3.39 -7.70 -16.28
C GLN A 21 4.43 -8.30 -15.33
N ARG A 22 4.92 -7.53 -14.35
CA ARG A 22 5.80 -8.04 -13.27
C ARG A 22 5.12 -9.11 -12.41
N TYR A 23 3.79 -9.16 -12.42
CA TYR A 23 2.97 -10.12 -11.66
C TYR A 23 2.28 -11.15 -12.56
N ALA A 24 2.74 -11.33 -13.80
CA ALA A 24 2.16 -12.28 -14.74
C ALA A 24 2.15 -13.74 -14.23
N ALA A 25 3.02 -14.09 -13.27
CA ALA A 25 2.98 -15.40 -12.61
C ALA A 25 1.76 -15.60 -11.68
N HIS A 26 1.02 -14.53 -11.38
CA HIS A 26 -0.18 -14.51 -10.55
C HIS A 26 -1.36 -13.95 -11.35
N ASP A 27 -1.90 -14.75 -12.28
CA ASP A 27 -2.96 -14.33 -13.23
C ASP A 27 -4.12 -13.59 -12.58
N TRP A 28 -4.59 -14.09 -11.43
CA TRP A 28 -5.70 -13.47 -10.71
C TRP A 28 -5.38 -12.05 -10.22
N PHE A 29 -4.13 -11.80 -9.82
CA PHE A 29 -3.70 -10.51 -9.32
C PHE A 29 -3.43 -9.55 -10.47
N ALA A 30 -2.84 -10.03 -11.56
CA ALA A 30 -2.69 -9.23 -12.78
C ALA A 30 -4.06 -8.79 -13.33
N GLU A 31 -5.04 -9.69 -13.37
CA GLU A 31 -6.41 -9.37 -13.77
C GLU A 31 -7.08 -8.38 -12.81
N LEU A 32 -6.91 -8.58 -11.49
CA LEU A 32 -7.39 -7.63 -10.48
C LEU A 32 -6.86 -6.21 -10.72
N ARG A 33 -5.57 -6.07 -11.06
CA ARG A 33 -4.97 -4.76 -11.36
C ARG A 33 -5.51 -4.15 -12.65
N ARG A 34 -5.67 -4.94 -13.71
CA ARG A 34 -6.28 -4.45 -14.98
C ARG A 34 -7.73 -3.99 -14.78
N GLN A 35 -8.50 -4.71 -13.97
CA GLN A 35 -9.86 -4.30 -13.60
C GLN A 35 -9.86 -2.96 -12.86
N GLY A 36 -8.95 -2.78 -11.90
CA GLY A 36 -8.77 -1.50 -11.20
C GLY A 36 -8.49 -0.35 -12.16
N TRP A 37 -7.59 -0.56 -13.14
CA TRP A 37 -7.27 0.45 -14.14
C TRP A 37 -8.44 0.80 -15.04
N LYS A 38 -9.19 -0.21 -15.48
CA LYS A 38 -10.41 -0.05 -16.28
C LYS A 38 -11.46 0.78 -15.53
N GLU A 39 -11.70 0.47 -14.26
CA GLU A 39 -12.65 1.19 -13.42
C GLU A 39 -12.19 2.61 -13.12
N PHE A 40 -10.91 2.82 -12.81
CA PHE A 40 -10.33 4.14 -12.60
C PHE A 40 -10.51 5.04 -13.83
N SER A 41 -10.27 4.49 -15.02
CA SER A 41 -10.40 5.18 -16.31
C SER A 41 -11.86 5.54 -16.62
N ARG A 42 -12.81 4.73 -16.17
CA ARG A 42 -14.25 4.94 -16.34
C ARG A 42 -14.83 5.98 -15.38
N LEU A 43 -14.36 5.99 -14.14
CA LEU A 43 -14.92 6.85 -13.08
C LEU A 43 -14.43 8.30 -13.21
N PRO A 44 -15.31 9.31 -13.06
CA PRO A 44 -14.91 10.71 -13.07
C PRO A 44 -14.19 11.08 -11.77
N LEU A 45 -13.30 12.09 -11.84
CA LEU A 45 -12.81 12.72 -10.61
C LEU A 45 -13.97 13.32 -9.82
N PRO A 46 -13.95 13.21 -8.48
CA PRO A 46 -15.00 13.81 -7.66
C PRO A 46 -15.00 15.33 -7.80
N LYS A 47 -16.18 15.91 -7.67
CA LYS A 47 -16.41 17.35 -7.70
C LYS A 47 -16.93 17.80 -6.35
N ARG A 48 -16.72 19.08 -6.02
CA ARG A 48 -17.31 19.69 -4.81
C ARG A 48 -18.85 19.67 -4.79
N THR A 49 -19.49 19.52 -5.95
CA THR A 49 -20.95 19.34 -6.06
C THR A 49 -21.41 17.95 -5.66
N ASP A 50 -20.50 16.97 -5.56
CA ASP A 50 -20.83 15.64 -5.09
C ASP A 50 -20.95 15.71 -3.56
N GLU A 51 -22.10 15.30 -3.02
CA GLU A 51 -22.42 15.45 -1.58
C GLU A 51 -21.31 14.89 -0.67
N LYS A 52 -20.71 13.76 -1.05
CA LYS A 52 -19.65 13.10 -0.29
C LYS A 52 -18.31 13.87 -0.30
N TRP A 53 -18.14 14.83 -1.20
CA TRP A 53 -16.91 15.61 -1.41
C TRP A 53 -17.09 17.12 -1.17
N ARG A 54 -18.27 17.57 -0.74
CA ARG A 54 -18.57 19.02 -0.58
C ARG A 54 -17.65 19.77 0.38
N PHE A 55 -17.03 19.06 1.31
CA PHE A 55 -16.07 19.61 2.28
C PHE A 55 -14.60 19.45 1.89
N SER A 56 -14.31 18.66 0.85
CA SER A 56 -12.94 18.41 0.39
C SER A 56 -12.52 19.43 -0.67
N ASP A 57 -11.27 19.88 -0.65
CA ASP A 57 -10.73 20.71 -1.75
C ASP A 57 -10.32 19.82 -2.92
N THR A 58 -11.17 19.77 -3.95
CA THR A 58 -10.88 19.00 -5.17
C THR A 58 -9.97 19.76 -6.14
N ARG A 59 -9.65 21.05 -5.91
CA ARG A 59 -8.81 21.85 -6.83
C ARG A 59 -7.32 21.51 -6.69
N SER A 60 -6.90 21.13 -5.49
CA SER A 60 -5.53 20.66 -5.22
C SER A 60 -5.33 19.18 -5.54
N LEU A 61 -6.39 18.47 -5.89
CA LEU A 61 -6.39 17.03 -6.15
C LEU A 61 -5.96 16.78 -7.60
N SER A 62 -4.65 16.86 -7.84
CA SER A 62 -4.03 16.44 -9.10
C SER A 62 -3.32 15.10 -8.91
N LEU A 63 -3.42 14.26 -9.95
CA LEU A 63 -2.69 12.99 -10.05
C LEU A 63 -1.45 13.14 -10.95
N ASP A 64 -1.16 14.36 -11.42
CA ASP A 64 -0.08 14.63 -12.34
C ASP A 64 1.24 14.79 -11.57
N ASN A 65 2.35 14.49 -12.25
CA ASN A 65 3.71 14.54 -11.69
C ASN A 65 3.98 13.57 -10.53
N PHE A 66 3.11 12.57 -10.33
CA PHE A 66 3.37 11.47 -9.42
C PHE A 66 3.75 10.20 -10.19
N SER A 67 4.70 9.43 -9.67
CA SER A 67 5.18 8.18 -10.28
C SER A 67 5.58 7.15 -9.24
N LEU A 68 5.64 5.88 -9.61
CA LEU A 68 6.23 4.87 -8.72
C LEU A 68 7.74 5.13 -8.59
N ALA A 69 8.25 5.10 -7.36
CA ALA A 69 9.67 5.24 -7.13
C ALA A 69 10.44 3.98 -7.55
N SER A 70 11.68 4.20 -8.01
CA SER A 70 12.74 3.21 -8.04
C SER A 70 13.09 2.71 -6.65
N ALA A 71 13.85 1.62 -6.55
CA ALA A 71 14.34 1.14 -5.26
C ALA A 71 15.19 2.23 -4.58
N PRO A 72 15.06 2.44 -3.26
CA PRO A 72 15.86 3.40 -2.52
C PRO A 72 17.34 2.99 -2.51
N SER A 73 18.25 3.97 -2.37
CA SER A 73 19.67 3.68 -2.16
C SER A 73 19.92 3.16 -0.75
N ASP A 74 21.02 2.41 -0.58
CA ASP A 74 21.42 1.86 0.73
C ASP A 74 21.56 2.96 1.80
N GLU A 75 22.06 4.14 1.43
CA GLU A 75 22.18 5.30 2.34
C GLU A 75 20.81 5.75 2.88
N VAL A 76 19.79 5.81 2.02
CA VAL A 76 18.42 6.17 2.43
C VAL A 76 17.83 5.07 3.32
N VAL A 77 18.07 3.80 2.97
CA VAL A 77 17.63 2.65 3.75
C VAL A 77 18.23 2.69 5.15
N ASP A 78 19.56 2.77 5.28
CA ASP A 78 20.25 2.77 6.58
C ASP A 78 19.77 3.92 7.47
N ARG A 79 19.66 5.13 6.91
CA ARG A 79 19.21 6.32 7.64
C ARG A 79 17.79 6.16 8.18
N LEU A 80 16.85 5.68 7.37
CA LEU A 80 15.44 5.58 7.77
C LEU A 80 15.16 4.35 8.64
N LEU A 81 15.90 3.26 8.46
CA LEU A 81 15.84 2.12 9.38
C LEU A 81 16.32 2.50 10.78
N ALA A 82 17.38 3.31 10.90
CA ALA A 82 17.84 3.82 12.19
C ALA A 82 16.76 4.67 12.93
N GLN A 83 15.83 5.26 12.19
CA GLN A 83 14.71 6.07 12.73
C GLN A 83 13.42 5.26 12.95
N SER A 84 13.43 3.97 12.61
CA SER A 84 12.22 3.11 12.62
C SER A 84 11.98 2.38 13.96
N ASN A 85 12.68 2.78 15.02
CA ASN A 85 12.60 2.18 16.37
C ASN A 85 11.51 2.83 17.26
N LEU A 86 10.33 3.09 16.69
CA LEU A 86 9.27 3.90 17.31
C LEU A 86 8.55 3.20 18.48
N ILE A 87 8.49 1.87 18.45
CA ILE A 87 7.87 1.05 19.48
C ILE A 87 8.91 0.12 20.06
N SER A 88 9.01 0.12 21.39
CA SER A 88 9.91 -0.79 22.10
C SER A 88 9.33 -2.21 22.07
N ARG A 89 10.16 -3.17 21.64
CA ARG A 89 9.87 -4.63 21.65
C ARG A 89 8.58 -5.01 20.88
N PRO A 90 8.48 -4.71 19.58
CA PRO A 90 7.36 -5.16 18.76
C PRO A 90 7.39 -6.69 18.58
N ALA A 91 6.23 -7.29 18.32
CA ALA A 91 6.10 -8.70 17.91
C ALA A 91 6.72 -8.97 16.53
N GLY A 92 6.71 -7.95 15.68
CA GLY A 92 7.36 -7.91 14.38
C GLY A 92 7.40 -6.47 13.86
N LEU A 93 8.46 -6.13 13.13
CA LEU A 93 8.65 -4.82 12.51
C LEU A 93 8.83 -5.00 11.01
N LEU A 94 7.97 -4.33 10.23
CA LEU A 94 8.01 -4.29 8.77
C LEU A 94 8.21 -2.83 8.35
N VAL A 95 9.20 -2.56 7.50
CA VAL A 95 9.49 -1.20 7.03
C VAL A 95 9.49 -1.17 5.51
N HIS A 96 8.76 -0.21 4.96
CA HIS A 96 8.76 0.14 3.56
C HIS A 96 9.31 1.55 3.36
N ILE A 97 10.04 1.76 2.28
CA ILE A 97 10.44 3.09 1.80
C ILE A 97 9.98 3.20 0.35
N ASP A 98 9.17 4.22 0.07
CA ASP A 98 8.62 4.50 -1.25
C ASP A 98 7.93 3.30 -1.93
N GLY A 99 7.33 2.43 -1.11
CA GLY A 99 6.61 1.23 -1.53
C GLY A 99 7.49 -0.02 -1.71
N HIS A 100 8.80 0.05 -1.42
CA HIS A 100 9.70 -1.10 -1.40
C HIS A 100 9.87 -1.61 0.02
N CYS A 101 9.73 -2.92 0.24
CA CYS A 101 9.98 -3.53 1.55
C CYS A 101 11.50 -3.61 1.82
N VAL A 102 11.98 -2.82 2.79
CA VAL A 102 13.42 -2.70 3.12
C VAL A 102 13.80 -3.43 4.41
N LEU A 103 12.83 -3.66 5.31
CA LEU A 103 13.02 -4.53 6.47
C LEU A 103 11.86 -5.51 6.54
N ARG A 104 12.15 -6.80 6.37
CA ARG A 104 11.20 -7.88 6.60
C ARG A 104 11.10 -8.20 8.09
N PRO A 105 9.91 -8.52 8.60
CA PRO A 105 9.73 -8.84 10.00
C PRO A 105 10.40 -10.15 10.39
N ALA A 106 11.00 -10.14 11.58
CA ALA A 106 11.42 -11.36 12.28
C ALA A 106 10.38 -11.67 13.35
N LEU A 107 9.69 -12.81 13.21
CA LEU A 107 8.78 -13.32 14.22
C LEU A 107 9.49 -14.30 15.14
N SER A 108 9.04 -14.37 16.40
CA SER A 108 9.54 -15.38 17.32
C SER A 108 9.12 -16.79 16.86
N PRO A 109 9.92 -17.83 17.12
CA PRO A 109 9.56 -19.21 16.79
C PRO A 109 8.20 -19.62 17.36
N GLU A 110 7.84 -19.10 18.54
CA GLU A 110 6.56 -19.37 19.20
C GLU A 110 5.37 -18.78 18.45
N LEU A 111 5.49 -17.58 17.88
CA LEU A 111 4.44 -16.96 17.07
C LEU A 111 4.28 -17.72 15.74
N THR A 112 5.39 -18.06 15.10
CA THR A 112 5.40 -18.85 13.87
C THR A 112 4.78 -20.24 14.10
N ALA A 113 5.11 -20.90 15.22
CA ALA A 113 4.54 -22.20 15.59
C ALA A 113 3.03 -22.14 15.90
N GLN A 114 2.55 -20.99 16.37
CA GLN A 114 1.11 -20.73 16.54
C GLN A 114 0.40 -20.41 15.22
N GLY A 115 1.11 -20.32 14.10
CA GLY A 115 0.55 -20.04 12.77
C GLY A 115 0.35 -18.57 12.47
N VAL A 116 0.89 -17.66 13.28
CA VAL A 116 0.84 -16.22 13.01
C VAL A 116 1.71 -15.91 11.79
N LYS A 117 1.20 -15.08 10.89
CA LYS A 117 1.93 -14.58 9.73
C LYS A 117 1.95 -13.07 9.76
N PHE A 118 3.12 -12.49 9.59
CA PHE A 118 3.30 -11.06 9.44
C PHE A 118 4.39 -10.85 8.40
N GLU A 119 4.04 -10.26 7.25
CA GLU A 119 4.96 -10.11 6.13
C GLU A 119 4.54 -8.96 5.20
N SER A 120 5.40 -8.65 4.23
CA SER A 120 5.07 -7.68 3.19
C SER A 120 3.99 -8.23 2.25
N PHE A 121 3.21 -7.35 1.63
CA PHE A 121 2.23 -7.75 0.62
C PHE A 121 2.86 -8.60 -0.51
N GLU A 122 4.06 -8.22 -0.97
CA GLU A 122 4.76 -8.95 -2.03
C GLU A 122 5.14 -10.37 -1.61
N ASP A 123 5.60 -10.56 -0.37
CA ASP A 123 5.95 -11.88 0.14
C ASP A 123 4.69 -12.73 0.34
N ALA A 124 3.62 -12.16 0.90
CA ALA A 124 2.33 -12.83 1.03
C ALA A 124 1.73 -13.23 -0.32
N LEU A 125 1.95 -12.44 -1.38
CA LEU A 125 1.51 -12.78 -2.73
C LEU A 125 2.20 -14.02 -3.27
N ARG A 126 3.49 -14.21 -2.93
CA ARG A 126 4.28 -15.40 -3.30
C ARG A 126 3.95 -16.60 -2.43
N HIS A 127 3.88 -16.41 -1.11
CA HIS A 127 3.74 -17.50 -0.14
C HIS A 127 2.28 -17.94 0.06
N HIS A 128 1.33 -17.00 0.00
CA HIS A 128 -0.07 -17.20 0.39
C HIS A 128 -1.09 -16.59 -0.61
N PRO A 129 -0.97 -16.86 -1.92
CA PRO A 129 -1.84 -16.24 -2.94
C PRO A 129 -3.33 -16.56 -2.75
N ALA A 130 -3.68 -17.75 -2.24
CA ALA A 130 -5.06 -18.11 -1.99
C ALA A 130 -5.69 -17.27 -0.87
N LEU A 131 -4.93 -17.03 0.22
CA LEU A 131 -5.35 -16.19 1.33
C LEU A 131 -5.56 -14.75 0.87
N LEU A 132 -4.60 -14.19 0.11
CA LEU A 132 -4.76 -12.84 -0.43
C LEU A 132 -5.97 -12.75 -1.35
N LYS A 133 -6.12 -13.68 -2.28
CA LYS A 133 -7.25 -13.68 -3.23
C LYS A 133 -8.60 -13.73 -2.51
N GLU A 134 -8.68 -14.42 -1.38
CA GLU A 134 -9.90 -14.49 -0.58
C GLU A 134 -10.24 -13.13 0.04
N TYR A 135 -9.30 -12.45 0.69
CA TYR A 135 -9.61 -11.30 1.56
C TYR A 135 -9.28 -9.91 0.97
N ILE A 136 -8.46 -9.81 -0.07
CA ILE A 136 -7.99 -8.51 -0.57
C ILE A 136 -9.13 -7.71 -1.21
N LEU A 137 -9.19 -6.40 -0.91
CA LEU A 137 -10.14 -5.44 -1.51
C LEU A 137 -11.64 -5.85 -1.40
N GLN A 138 -12.03 -6.57 -0.35
CA GLN A 138 -13.44 -6.90 -0.11
C GLN A 138 -14.30 -5.69 0.30
N HIS A 139 -13.66 -4.67 0.90
CA HIS A 139 -14.35 -3.48 1.38
C HIS A 139 -14.65 -2.50 0.23
N ARG A 140 -15.86 -1.91 0.28
CA ARG A 140 -16.26 -0.86 -0.65
C ARG A 140 -15.63 0.47 -0.27
N ALA A 141 -15.42 1.32 -1.27
CA ALA A 141 -14.98 2.69 -1.02
C ALA A 141 -15.99 3.45 -0.15
N LEU A 142 -15.48 4.09 0.90
CA LEU A 142 -16.26 5.01 1.72
C LEU A 142 -16.20 6.42 1.14
N LEU A 143 -17.18 7.25 1.49
CA LEU A 143 -17.17 8.70 1.19
C LEU A 143 -16.93 9.05 -0.29
N GLY A 144 -17.33 8.18 -1.22
CA GLY A 144 -17.21 8.44 -2.67
C GLY A 144 -15.78 8.33 -3.18
N GLY A 145 -14.94 7.55 -2.49
CA GLY A 145 -13.57 7.26 -2.90
C GLY A 145 -13.43 6.22 -4.02
N ASP A 146 -14.50 5.88 -4.73
CA ASP A 146 -14.53 4.77 -5.70
C ASP A 146 -13.43 4.89 -6.76
N LYS A 147 -13.19 6.11 -7.27
CA LYS A 147 -12.10 6.35 -8.24
C LYS A 147 -10.72 6.09 -7.62
N PHE A 148 -10.50 6.49 -6.37
CA PHE A 148 -9.22 6.30 -5.70
C PHE A 148 -9.01 4.84 -5.27
N LEU A 149 -10.07 4.13 -4.87
CA LEU A 149 -10.00 2.70 -4.63
C LEU A 149 -9.66 1.94 -5.92
N ALA A 150 -10.25 2.32 -7.05
CA ALA A 150 -9.90 1.74 -8.35
C ALA A 150 -8.44 2.05 -8.74
N LEU A 151 -7.94 3.26 -8.46
CA LEU A 151 -6.53 3.61 -8.69
C LEU A 151 -5.61 2.80 -7.78
N HIS A 152 -5.96 2.64 -6.50
CA HIS A 152 -5.26 1.77 -5.56
C HIS A 152 -5.20 0.34 -6.08
N GLN A 153 -6.33 -0.23 -6.50
CA GLN A 153 -6.40 -1.56 -7.09
C GLN A 153 -5.49 -1.70 -8.32
N ALA A 154 -5.42 -0.68 -9.18
CA ALA A 154 -4.61 -0.72 -10.39
C ALA A 154 -3.09 -0.78 -10.12
N TRP A 155 -2.65 -0.14 -9.04
CA TRP A 155 -1.25 0.09 -8.71
C TRP A 155 -0.78 -0.59 -7.42
N LEU A 156 -1.65 -1.39 -6.80
CA LEU A 156 -1.34 -2.18 -5.61
C LEU A 156 -0.09 -3.03 -5.86
N ARG A 157 0.93 -2.82 -5.03
CA ARG A 157 2.17 -3.60 -5.03
C ARG A 157 2.83 -3.75 -3.67
N SER A 158 2.45 -2.94 -2.69
CA SER A 158 3.11 -2.85 -1.38
C SER A 158 2.10 -2.89 -0.25
N GLY A 159 2.57 -3.09 0.98
CA GLY A 159 1.71 -3.07 2.17
C GLY A 159 2.02 -4.20 3.13
N THR A 160 1.08 -4.46 4.03
CA THR A 160 1.28 -5.32 5.20
C THR A 160 0.21 -6.39 5.24
N VAL A 161 0.61 -7.61 5.53
CA VAL A 161 -0.32 -8.73 5.73
C VAL A 161 -0.08 -9.30 7.12
N LEU A 162 -1.12 -9.33 7.93
CA LEU A 162 -1.14 -9.89 9.28
C LEU A 162 -2.27 -10.92 9.38
N PHE A 163 -1.92 -12.19 9.55
CA PHE A 163 -2.86 -13.27 9.80
C PHE A 163 -2.65 -13.83 11.20
N VAL A 164 -3.73 -13.89 11.98
CA VAL A 164 -3.71 -14.39 13.36
C VAL A 164 -4.76 -15.49 13.52
N PRO A 165 -4.35 -16.74 13.79
CA PRO A 165 -5.26 -17.88 13.91
C PRO A 165 -6.23 -17.80 15.08
N LYS A 166 -7.26 -18.64 15.01
CA LYS A 166 -8.32 -18.74 16.01
C LYS A 166 -7.76 -18.89 17.43
N GLY A 167 -8.21 -18.01 18.32
CA GLY A 167 -7.86 -18.03 19.75
C GLY A 167 -6.44 -17.60 20.09
N VAL A 168 -5.61 -17.21 19.12
CA VAL A 168 -4.25 -16.71 19.38
C VAL A 168 -4.31 -15.26 19.89
N GLU A 169 -3.67 -15.00 21.03
CA GLU A 169 -3.53 -13.65 21.61
C GLU A 169 -2.05 -13.24 21.62
N VAL A 170 -1.73 -12.19 20.84
CA VAL A 170 -0.38 -11.61 20.80
C VAL A 170 -0.39 -10.31 21.60
N LYS A 171 0.35 -10.28 22.71
CA LYS A 171 0.36 -9.12 23.62
C LYS A 171 1.19 -7.95 23.10
N GLN A 172 2.32 -8.24 22.48
CA GLN A 172 3.18 -7.23 21.86
C GLN A 172 2.56 -6.79 20.53
N PRO A 173 2.68 -5.51 20.16
CA PRO A 173 2.12 -5.05 18.91
C PRO A 173 3.00 -5.41 17.72
N PHE A 174 2.38 -5.65 16.57
CA PHE A 174 3.05 -5.60 15.28
C PHE A 174 3.21 -4.15 14.84
N VAL A 175 4.27 -3.86 14.09
CA VAL A 175 4.56 -2.50 13.65
C VAL A 175 4.84 -2.51 12.15
N SER A 176 4.10 -1.69 11.42
CA SER A 176 4.33 -1.40 10.01
C SER A 176 4.66 0.07 9.84
N ILE A 177 5.77 0.38 9.18
CA ILE A 177 6.21 1.75 8.91
C ILE A 177 6.37 1.94 7.42
N GLN A 178 5.70 2.96 6.88
CA GLN A 178 5.85 3.43 5.51
C GLN A 178 6.55 4.79 5.54
N TRP A 179 7.75 4.85 4.98
CA TRP A 179 8.45 6.10 4.72
C TRP A 179 8.23 6.56 3.29
N THR A 180 8.02 7.86 3.15
CA THR A 180 8.04 8.61 1.89
C THR A 180 9.35 9.38 1.84
N ALA A 181 10.26 8.98 0.95
CA ALA A 181 11.60 9.56 0.84
C ALA A 181 11.85 10.25 -0.50
N THR A 182 10.96 10.06 -1.48
CA THR A 182 11.11 10.61 -2.84
C THR A 182 10.03 11.63 -3.16
N GLU A 183 10.42 12.79 -3.71
CA GLU A 183 9.49 13.81 -4.21
C GLU A 183 8.68 13.28 -5.39
N GLY A 184 7.37 13.54 -5.40
CA GLY A 184 6.49 13.11 -6.47
C GLY A 184 6.28 11.59 -6.52
N VAL A 185 6.45 10.88 -5.39
CA VAL A 185 6.16 9.44 -5.35
C VAL A 185 4.65 9.17 -5.22
N ALA A 186 4.17 8.15 -5.94
CA ALA A 186 2.86 7.55 -5.78
C ALA A 186 2.97 6.25 -4.96
N LEU A 187 2.15 6.14 -3.90
CA LEU A 187 2.15 5.03 -2.95
C LEU A 187 0.76 4.42 -2.86
N PHE A 188 0.71 3.09 -2.92
CA PHE A 188 -0.53 2.31 -2.87
C PHE A 188 -0.42 1.16 -1.85
N PRO A 189 -0.11 1.44 -0.56
CA PRO A 189 0.03 0.40 0.44
C PRO A 189 -1.33 -0.19 0.82
N HIS A 190 -1.42 -1.51 0.89
CA HIS A 190 -2.59 -2.22 1.39
C HIS A 190 -2.29 -2.92 2.71
N THR A 191 -3.04 -2.60 3.76
CA THR A 191 -2.92 -3.24 5.07
C THR A 191 -4.02 -4.28 5.22
N LEU A 192 -3.68 -5.56 5.09
CA LEU A 192 -4.62 -6.66 5.27
C LEU A 192 -4.42 -7.32 6.64
N VAL A 193 -5.43 -7.19 7.52
CA VAL A 193 -5.45 -7.87 8.82
C VAL A 193 -6.57 -8.90 8.85
N ILE A 194 -6.19 -10.17 9.02
CA ILE A 194 -7.11 -11.31 9.14
C ILE A 194 -6.95 -11.88 10.54
N ALA A 195 -7.85 -11.51 11.44
CA ALA A 195 -7.92 -12.04 12.80
C ALA A 195 -9.09 -13.02 12.89
N GLU A 196 -8.79 -14.31 13.07
CA GLU A 196 -9.82 -15.33 13.18
C GLU A 196 -10.59 -15.25 14.51
N GLU A 197 -11.60 -16.11 14.69
CA GLU A 197 -12.46 -16.12 15.87
C GLU A 197 -11.64 -16.08 17.18
N ARG A 198 -11.96 -15.12 18.06
CA ARG A 198 -11.30 -14.93 19.37
C ARG A 198 -9.79 -14.64 19.30
N ALA A 199 -9.22 -14.36 18.12
CA ALA A 199 -7.87 -13.82 18.02
C ALA A 199 -7.80 -12.40 18.59
N LYS A 200 -6.67 -12.04 19.18
CA LYS A 200 -6.40 -10.68 19.68
C LYS A 200 -5.02 -10.23 19.28
N VAL A 201 -4.96 -9.07 18.64
CA VAL A 201 -3.71 -8.50 18.13
C VAL A 201 -3.79 -6.98 18.08
N THR A 202 -2.63 -6.35 18.14
CA THR A 202 -2.47 -4.90 17.92
C THR A 202 -1.52 -4.70 16.75
N LEU A 203 -1.92 -3.86 15.78
CA LEU A 203 -1.04 -3.36 14.72
C LEU A 203 -0.92 -1.86 14.86
N HIS A 204 0.32 -1.35 14.95
CA HIS A 204 0.62 0.06 14.78
C HIS A 204 1.09 0.29 13.34
N GLU A 205 0.32 1.05 12.58
CA GLU A 205 0.73 1.53 11.26
C GLU A 205 1.19 2.98 11.36
N PHE A 206 2.37 3.26 10.81
CA PHE A 206 2.96 4.58 10.75
C PHE A 206 3.22 4.98 9.31
N GLN A 207 2.84 6.21 8.95
CA GLN A 207 3.11 6.80 7.64
C GLN A 207 3.88 8.10 7.86
N TYR A 208 5.13 8.15 7.39
CA TYR A 208 6.03 9.28 7.60
C TYR A 208 6.60 9.81 6.30
N SER A 209 6.88 11.11 6.29
CA SER A 209 7.74 11.73 5.28
C SER A 209 9.15 11.86 5.85
N ALA A 210 10.16 11.44 5.09
CA ALA A 210 11.56 11.58 5.46
C ALA A 210 11.94 13.06 5.60
N GLU A 211 11.31 13.94 4.82
CA GLU A 211 11.49 15.38 4.88
C GLU A 211 10.13 16.09 4.81
N PRO A 212 9.90 17.19 5.56
CA PRO A 212 8.58 17.82 5.68
C PRO A 212 8.02 18.44 4.40
N HIS A 213 8.88 18.70 3.42
CA HIS A 213 8.51 19.38 2.17
C HIS A 213 8.12 18.41 1.05
N LEU A 214 8.37 17.10 1.24
CA LEU A 214 8.13 16.11 0.20
C LEU A 214 6.64 16.03 -0.13
N ARG A 215 6.31 16.10 -1.41
CA ARG A 215 4.97 15.83 -1.90
C ARG A 215 4.87 14.39 -2.38
N ALA A 216 3.88 13.68 -1.88
CA ALA A 216 3.54 12.34 -2.35
C ALA A 216 2.04 12.19 -2.55
N LEU A 217 1.68 11.29 -3.46
CA LEU A 217 0.33 10.79 -3.63
C LEU A 217 0.23 9.45 -2.91
N ALA A 218 -0.32 9.43 -1.70
CA ALA A 218 -0.55 8.20 -0.96
C ALA A 218 -2.04 7.83 -0.98
N ILE A 219 -2.38 6.71 -1.61
CA ILE A 219 -3.73 6.16 -1.65
C ILE A 219 -3.69 4.79 -0.99
N SER A 220 -3.87 4.80 0.33
CA SER A 220 -3.82 3.61 1.17
C SER A 220 -5.20 2.94 1.26
N ALA A 221 -5.23 1.62 1.41
CA ALA A 221 -6.44 0.87 1.71
C ALA A 221 -6.17 -0.20 2.79
N ALA A 222 -7.21 -0.57 3.52
CA ALA A 222 -7.18 -1.59 4.56
C ALA A 222 -8.50 -2.39 4.58
#